data_AF-A0A9D6LFU1-F1
#
_entry.id   AF-A0A9D6LFU1-F1
#
_cell.length_a   1.000
_cell.length_b   1.000
_cell.length_c   1.000
_cell.angle_alpha   90.00
_cell.angle_beta   90.00
_cell.angle_gamma   90.00
#
_symmetry.space_group_name_H-M   'P 1'
#
loop_
_entity.id
_entity.type
_entity.pdbx_description
1 polymer ?
#
loop_
_entity_poly.entity_id
_entity_poly.type
_entity_poly.pdbx_seq_one_letter_code
_entity_poly.pdbx_strand_id
1 'polypeptide(L)'
;MKNTYSCVIAVLVLAALGPAALASSELRVEGKRFVDRENRTVILRGVNVSGTAKVSPFVTLPGGRTEMLDPLPKWGLNVIRLLFIWEAYEPEAGHYNEAYLEQVAAVAEAAWARGLYVVIDLHQDSFSRFVGGGCGTGFPAWVSGHRAENFPLKDCGTLWALKSAVSASMHKAYTAFYTNRFGGRTGFIELWRRLAHRFREIPGVVGYDLINEPWGDEKKELSPLYEDVARAIRSEDPTAILFLEPVLLTVTGLQRESWLERPHFDNYAYSPHYYDAVAAATQHYFKENPFTDLVFDRMSRKPREWGVPMFLGEFGAYAKTGNVRAYVDHQYEKLDAILGSGAQWNYSPGWTRRGSKTAGTTRTTASSTTRAGCAPTSSRAPTRAKQRALPALSRSRATSAAARFRSVTTGSTTRPPDAA
;
A
#
# COMPACT_ATOMS: atom_id res chain seq x y z
N MET A 1 25.00 -61.49 42.14
CA MET A 1 25.24 -60.38 41.20
C MET A 1 23.89 -59.75 40.86
N LYS A 2 23.68 -58.46 41.15
CA LYS A 2 22.45 -57.72 40.78
C LYS A 2 22.88 -56.43 40.08
N ASN A 3 22.72 -56.35 38.76
CA ASN A 3 23.02 -55.13 38.02
C ASN A 3 21.98 -54.06 38.34
N THR A 4 22.43 -52.91 38.84
CA THR A 4 21.60 -51.71 39.03
C THR A 4 21.95 -50.71 37.93
N TYR A 5 21.12 -50.65 36.88
CA TYR A 5 21.26 -49.62 35.86
C TYR A 5 20.69 -48.31 36.39
N SER A 6 21.55 -47.37 36.80
CA SER A 6 21.12 -46.00 37.11
C SER A 6 20.82 -45.25 35.82
N CYS A 7 19.54 -44.96 35.60
CA CYS A 7 19.10 -44.15 34.48
C CYS A 7 19.35 -42.67 34.79
N VAL A 8 20.41 -42.08 34.21
CA VAL A 8 20.70 -40.65 34.35
C VAL A 8 19.74 -39.87 33.47
N ILE A 9 18.70 -39.31 34.07
CA ILE A 9 17.79 -38.38 33.39
C ILE A 9 18.55 -37.06 33.19
N ALA A 10 19.03 -36.83 31.97
CA ALA A 10 19.57 -35.54 31.56
C ALA A 10 18.43 -34.52 31.48
N VAL A 11 18.33 -33.65 32.49
CA VAL A 11 17.41 -32.50 32.47
C VAL A 11 17.96 -31.48 31.47
N LEU A 12 17.45 -31.54 30.24
CA LEU A 12 17.62 -30.48 29.25
C LEU A 12 16.91 -29.22 29.77
N VAL A 13 17.67 -28.31 30.37
CA VAL A 13 17.22 -26.96 30.67
C VAL A 13 17.04 -26.24 29.33
N LEU A 14 15.81 -26.27 28.80
CA LEU A 14 15.39 -25.30 27.81
C LEU A 14 15.45 -23.92 28.47
N ALA A 15 16.57 -23.24 28.29
CA ALA A 15 16.63 -21.81 28.49
C ALA A 15 15.55 -21.18 27.61
N ALA A 16 14.59 -20.51 28.24
CA ALA A 16 13.56 -19.77 27.52
C ALA A 16 14.27 -18.65 26.74
N LEU A 17 14.57 -18.90 25.47
CA LEU A 17 15.01 -17.89 24.54
C LEU A 17 13.91 -16.83 24.50
N GLY A 18 14.19 -15.67 25.10
CA GLY A 18 13.41 -14.47 24.83
C GLY A 18 13.40 -14.20 23.32
N PRO A 19 12.45 -13.38 22.81
CA PRO A 19 12.41 -13.03 21.40
C PRO A 19 13.80 -12.56 20.98
N ALA A 20 14.40 -13.29 20.02
CA ALA A 20 15.76 -13.02 19.59
C ALA A 20 15.82 -11.58 19.08
N ALA A 21 16.59 -10.73 19.78
CA ALA A 21 16.81 -9.37 19.35
C ALA A 21 17.36 -9.39 17.92
N LEU A 22 16.88 -8.50 17.06
CA LEU A 22 17.41 -8.35 15.71
C LEU A 22 18.90 -8.04 15.81
N ALA A 23 19.77 -8.95 15.34
CA ALA A 23 21.21 -8.82 15.55
C ALA A 23 21.87 -7.82 14.59
N SER A 24 21.12 -7.29 13.64
CA SER A 24 21.58 -6.32 12.65
C SER A 24 20.45 -5.36 12.31
N SER A 25 20.78 -4.08 12.17
CA SER A 25 19.90 -3.06 11.58
C SER A 25 19.82 -3.15 10.05
N GLU A 26 20.74 -3.88 9.44
CA GLU A 26 20.88 -4.05 7.99
C GLU A 26 20.53 -5.48 7.57
N LEU A 27 19.86 -5.59 6.42
CA LEU A 27 19.65 -6.83 5.69
C LEU A 27 20.17 -6.68 4.27
N ARG A 28 20.54 -7.81 3.66
CA ARG A 28 20.81 -7.91 2.22
C ARG A 28 20.13 -9.14 1.63
N VAL A 29 20.07 -9.19 0.31
CA VAL A 29 19.62 -10.33 -0.47
C VAL A 29 20.78 -11.27 -0.75
N GLU A 30 20.61 -12.56 -0.46
CA GLU A 30 21.57 -13.62 -0.79
C GLU A 30 20.86 -14.83 -1.40
N GLY A 31 20.85 -14.86 -2.74
CA GLY A 31 19.98 -15.77 -3.48
C GLY A 31 18.52 -15.52 -3.11
N LYS A 32 17.76 -16.57 -2.79
CA LYS A 32 16.32 -16.49 -2.50
C LYS A 32 15.97 -16.05 -1.07
N ARG A 33 16.89 -15.40 -0.35
CA ARG A 33 16.78 -15.12 1.09
C ARG A 33 17.13 -13.67 1.40
N PHE A 34 16.49 -13.12 2.42
CA PHE A 34 17.06 -12.01 3.18
C PHE A 34 18.00 -12.59 4.24
N VAL A 35 19.16 -11.96 4.41
CA VAL A 35 20.16 -12.34 5.42
C VAL A 35 20.67 -11.13 6.18
N ASP A 36 20.98 -11.33 7.46
CA ASP A 36 21.64 -10.33 8.29
C ASP A 36 23.18 -10.34 8.15
N ARG A 37 23.86 -9.50 8.93
CA ARG A 37 25.33 -9.44 8.99
C ARG A 37 25.99 -10.72 9.51
N GLU A 38 25.24 -11.62 10.17
CA GLU A 38 25.71 -12.94 10.61
C GLU A 38 25.40 -14.05 9.58
N ASN A 39 24.89 -13.70 8.39
CA ASN A 39 24.45 -14.60 7.31
C ASN A 39 23.26 -15.50 7.68
N ARG A 40 22.51 -15.15 8.73
CA ARG A 40 21.34 -15.91 9.16
C ARG A 40 20.15 -15.52 8.30
N THR A 41 19.35 -16.48 7.87
CA THR A 41 18.13 -16.24 7.09
C THR A 41 17.12 -15.48 7.95
N VAL A 42 16.64 -14.33 7.47
CA VAL A 42 15.61 -13.53 8.12
C VAL A 42 14.30 -13.67 7.33
N ILE A 43 13.25 -14.15 7.99
CA ILE A 43 11.89 -14.19 7.43
C ILE A 43 11.14 -12.99 7.98
N LEU A 44 10.70 -12.09 7.10
CA LEU A 44 9.98 -10.89 7.49
C LEU A 44 8.46 -11.18 7.54
N ARG A 45 7.86 -10.95 8.71
CA ARG A 45 6.45 -11.18 9.04
C ARG A 45 5.91 -9.89 9.65
N GLY A 46 5.00 -9.21 8.96
CA GLY A 46 4.64 -7.85 9.34
C GLY A 46 3.27 -7.38 8.89
N VAL A 47 3.09 -6.06 8.94
CA VAL A 47 1.87 -5.33 8.57
C VAL A 47 2.19 -4.05 7.83
N ASN A 48 1.26 -3.60 7.00
CA ASN A 48 1.30 -2.28 6.36
C ASN A 48 0.88 -1.18 7.36
N VAL A 49 1.64 -0.08 7.45
CA VAL A 49 1.46 1.02 8.40
C VAL A 49 1.57 2.36 7.66
N SER A 50 0.51 3.15 7.49
CA SER A 50 -0.89 2.80 7.70
C SER A 50 -1.78 3.43 6.63
N GLY A 51 -2.95 2.83 6.40
CA GLY A 51 -3.96 3.36 5.48
C GLY A 51 -4.53 4.73 5.88
N THR A 52 -4.20 5.25 7.08
CA THR A 52 -4.54 6.65 7.44
C THR A 52 -3.63 7.68 6.78
N ALA A 53 -2.43 7.28 6.32
CA ALA A 53 -1.50 8.18 5.63
C ALA A 53 -2.02 8.62 4.25
N LYS A 54 -2.83 7.79 3.56
CA LYS A 54 -3.22 7.98 2.15
C LYS A 54 -3.93 9.28 1.79
N VAL A 55 -4.49 9.99 2.77
CA VAL A 55 -5.38 11.14 2.55
C VAL A 55 -5.06 12.25 3.55
N SER A 56 -5.23 13.52 3.13
CA SER A 56 -5.08 14.69 4.00
C SER A 56 -5.84 14.49 5.32
N PRO A 57 -5.25 14.76 6.51
CA PRO A 57 -4.00 15.48 6.75
C PRO A 57 -2.68 14.68 6.60
N PHE A 58 -2.70 13.50 5.96
CA PHE A 58 -1.52 12.67 5.68
C PHE A 58 -0.77 12.23 6.95
N VAL A 59 -1.53 11.73 7.92
CA VAL A 59 -1.01 11.34 9.24
C VAL A 59 -0.71 9.83 9.25
N THR A 60 0.54 9.46 9.52
CA THR A 60 1.00 8.07 9.54
C THR A 60 0.45 7.27 10.73
N LEU A 61 0.45 7.88 11.92
CA LEU A 61 -0.12 7.35 13.16
C LEU A 61 -0.93 8.46 13.86
N PRO A 62 -2.19 8.21 14.32
CA PRO A 62 -3.05 9.25 14.87
C PRO A 62 -2.44 10.06 16.03
N GLY A 63 -2.08 11.31 15.73
CA GLY A 63 -1.47 12.25 16.67
C GLY A 63 0.05 12.10 16.82
N GLY A 64 0.74 11.44 15.88
CA GLY A 64 2.18 11.17 15.95
C GLY A 64 2.56 10.11 17.00
N ARG A 65 1.57 9.36 17.50
CA ARG A 65 1.68 8.45 18.65
C ARG A 65 2.36 7.13 18.29
N THR A 66 3.69 7.10 18.39
CA THR A 66 4.52 5.94 18.06
C THR A 66 4.38 4.78 19.04
N GLU A 67 3.83 5.02 20.25
CA GLU A 67 3.45 3.97 21.20
C GLU A 67 2.35 3.04 20.66
N MET A 68 1.66 3.42 19.56
CA MET A 68 0.77 2.52 18.84
C MET A 68 1.49 1.32 18.22
N LEU A 69 2.82 1.35 18.06
CA LEU A 69 3.59 0.21 17.56
C LEU A 69 3.88 -0.85 18.64
N ASP A 70 3.67 -0.54 19.93
CA ASP A 70 3.94 -1.44 21.07
C ASP A 70 3.30 -2.84 21.00
N PRO A 71 2.13 -3.06 20.37
CA PRO A 71 1.56 -4.41 20.22
C PRO A 71 2.28 -5.27 19.18
N LEU A 72 2.92 -4.67 18.16
CA LEU A 72 3.36 -5.41 16.96
C LEU A 72 4.42 -6.49 17.28
N PRO A 73 5.49 -6.21 18.05
CA PRO A 73 6.45 -7.25 18.43
C PRO A 73 5.83 -8.34 19.31
N LYS A 74 4.82 -7.99 20.12
CA LYS A 74 4.10 -8.93 21.00
C LYS A 74 3.19 -9.90 20.22
N TRP A 75 2.89 -9.58 18.96
CA TRP A 75 2.22 -10.47 18.01
C TRP A 75 3.20 -11.31 17.19
N GLY A 76 4.51 -11.21 17.46
CA GLY A 76 5.56 -11.91 16.71
C GLY A 76 5.93 -11.24 15.38
N LEU A 77 5.51 -9.99 15.15
CA LEU A 77 5.87 -9.24 13.94
C LEU A 77 7.28 -8.65 14.09
N ASN A 78 8.03 -8.64 12.98
CA ASN A 78 9.41 -8.13 12.91
C ASN A 78 9.64 -7.14 11.76
N VAL A 79 8.61 -6.77 10.99
CA VAL A 79 8.69 -5.75 9.94
C VAL A 79 7.42 -4.91 9.86
N ILE A 80 7.54 -3.67 9.40
CA ILE A 80 6.43 -2.87 8.87
C ILE A 80 6.74 -2.43 7.43
N ARG A 81 5.72 -2.46 6.55
CA ARG A 81 5.74 -1.74 5.26
C ARG A 81 5.13 -0.37 5.52
N LEU A 82 5.97 0.66 5.55
CA LEU A 82 5.67 2.00 6.04
C LEU A 82 5.33 2.91 4.86
N LEU A 83 4.06 3.29 4.77
CA LEU A 83 3.50 4.06 3.66
C LEU A 83 4.03 5.49 3.64
N PHE A 84 4.55 5.88 2.48
CA PHE A 84 4.95 7.24 2.11
C PHE A 84 4.09 7.73 0.93
N ILE A 85 3.53 8.94 1.03
CA ILE A 85 2.62 9.50 0.03
C ILE A 85 3.29 10.69 -0.66
N TRP A 86 3.52 10.58 -1.97
CA TRP A 86 4.19 11.65 -2.73
C TRP A 86 3.44 12.98 -2.66
N GLU A 87 2.10 12.97 -2.76
CA GLU A 87 1.26 14.17 -2.63
C GLU A 87 1.45 14.90 -1.30
N ALA A 88 1.74 14.17 -0.22
CA ALA A 88 1.97 14.76 1.10
C ALA A 88 3.34 15.43 1.21
N TYR A 89 4.34 14.90 0.49
CA TYR A 89 5.72 15.40 0.50
C TYR A 89 5.99 16.49 -0.53
N GLU A 90 5.50 16.36 -1.76
CA GLU A 90 5.73 17.30 -2.86
C GLU A 90 4.40 17.74 -3.51
N PRO A 91 3.53 18.45 -2.76
CA PRO A 91 2.21 18.88 -3.25
C PRO A 91 2.30 19.79 -4.50
N GLU A 92 3.40 20.53 -4.64
CA GLU A 92 3.78 21.34 -5.80
C GLU A 92 5.23 20.99 -6.20
N ALA A 93 5.54 20.98 -7.50
CA ALA A 93 6.84 20.54 -8.01
C ALA A 93 8.01 21.35 -7.40
N GLY A 94 8.99 20.67 -6.81
CA GLY A 94 10.12 21.29 -6.12
C GLY A 94 9.81 21.89 -4.73
N HIS A 95 8.56 21.81 -4.25
CA HIS A 95 8.16 22.33 -2.95
C HIS A 95 7.95 21.18 -1.94
N TYR A 96 9.01 20.88 -1.20
CA TYR A 96 9.06 19.75 -0.27
C TYR A 96 8.54 20.07 1.13
N ASN A 97 7.72 19.17 1.67
CA ASN A 97 7.15 19.22 3.00
C ASN A 97 8.01 18.37 3.95
N GLU A 98 9.15 18.91 4.36
CA GLU A 98 10.10 18.20 5.23
C GLU A 98 9.48 17.83 6.59
N ALA A 99 8.45 18.55 7.06
CA ALA A 99 7.72 18.19 8.28
C ALA A 99 6.92 16.87 8.13
N TYR A 100 6.44 16.53 6.93
CA TYR A 100 5.85 15.22 6.65
C TYR A 100 6.92 14.13 6.54
N LEU A 101 8.08 14.43 5.95
CA LEU A 101 9.21 13.49 5.90
C LEU A 101 9.68 13.11 7.31
N GLU A 102 9.88 14.08 8.19
CA GLU A 102 10.25 13.83 9.58
C GLU A 102 9.15 13.11 10.39
N GLN A 103 7.86 13.34 10.08
CA GLN A 103 6.77 12.54 10.66
C GLN A 103 6.89 11.05 10.30
N VAL A 104 7.24 10.71 9.05
CA VAL A 104 7.44 9.31 8.63
C VAL A 104 8.74 8.75 9.21
N ALA A 105 9.83 9.53 9.22
CA ALA A 105 11.10 9.15 9.81
C ALA A 105 10.98 8.80 11.31
N ALA A 106 10.28 9.61 12.11
CA ALA A 106 10.01 9.34 13.52
C ALA A 106 9.24 8.03 13.75
N VAL A 107 8.39 7.61 12.79
CA VAL A 107 7.71 6.31 12.84
C VAL A 107 8.67 5.16 12.50
N ALA A 108 9.59 5.35 11.55
CA ALA A 108 10.63 4.37 11.22
C ALA A 108 11.61 4.17 12.38
N GLU A 109 12.14 5.24 12.96
CA GLU A 109 13.01 5.23 14.15
C GLU A 109 12.33 4.53 15.34
N ALA A 110 11.06 4.84 15.58
CA ALA A 110 10.29 4.21 16.66
C ALA A 110 9.92 2.75 16.39
N ALA A 111 9.81 2.33 15.13
CA ALA A 111 9.64 0.93 14.76
C ALA A 111 10.93 0.14 15.04
N TRP A 112 12.09 0.67 14.62
CA TRP A 112 13.38 0.03 14.89
C TRP A 112 13.69 -0.08 16.39
N ALA A 113 13.38 0.96 17.17
CA ALA A 113 13.50 0.94 18.64
C ALA A 113 12.68 -0.18 19.33
N ARG A 114 11.75 -0.82 18.60
CA ARG A 114 10.92 -1.95 19.03
C ARG A 114 11.33 -3.29 18.42
N GLY A 115 12.41 -3.35 17.65
CA GLY A 115 12.84 -4.55 16.93
C GLY A 115 11.98 -4.84 15.70
N LEU A 116 11.49 -3.81 15.01
CA LEU A 116 10.79 -3.93 13.72
C LEU A 116 11.68 -3.36 12.62
N TYR A 117 11.98 -4.16 11.59
CA TYR A 117 12.50 -3.64 10.32
C TYR A 117 11.46 -2.76 9.62
N VAL A 118 11.91 -1.90 8.72
CA VAL A 118 11.07 -0.95 7.99
C VAL A 118 11.38 -1.05 6.50
N VAL A 119 10.35 -1.26 5.69
CA VAL A 119 10.38 -1.07 4.24
C VAL A 119 9.60 0.22 3.96
N ILE A 120 10.22 1.24 3.36
CA ILE A 120 9.51 2.46 2.98
C ILE A 120 8.82 2.21 1.64
N ASP A 121 7.49 2.31 1.62
CA ASP A 121 6.66 2.04 0.45
C ASP A 121 6.14 3.35 -0.15
N LEU A 122 6.46 3.61 -1.42
CA LEU A 122 5.92 4.77 -2.12
C LEU A 122 4.52 4.49 -2.67
N HIS A 123 3.54 4.87 -1.85
CA HIS A 123 2.21 4.33 -1.92
C HIS A 123 1.25 5.16 -2.79
N GLN A 124 0.46 4.48 -3.63
CA GLN A 124 -0.60 5.05 -4.46
C GLN A 124 -1.75 4.06 -4.66
N ASP A 125 -2.97 4.56 -4.81
CA ASP A 125 -4.07 3.82 -5.43
C ASP A 125 -4.53 4.60 -6.67
N SER A 126 -4.78 3.92 -7.79
CA SER A 126 -5.39 4.55 -8.99
C SER A 126 -4.74 5.89 -9.42
N PHE A 127 -3.42 5.99 -9.29
CA PHE A 127 -2.57 7.16 -9.54
C PHE A 127 -2.76 8.32 -8.54
N SER A 128 -3.93 8.96 -8.52
CA SER A 128 -4.15 10.20 -7.77
C SER A 128 -5.62 10.57 -7.62
N ARG A 129 -5.95 11.35 -6.58
CA ARG A 129 -7.29 11.94 -6.37
C ARG A 129 -7.66 13.02 -7.39
N PHE A 130 -6.68 13.57 -8.12
CA PHE A 130 -6.91 14.57 -9.16
C PHE A 130 -7.33 13.94 -10.50
N VAL A 131 -7.26 12.61 -10.63
CA VAL A 131 -7.67 11.86 -11.82
C VAL A 131 -8.68 10.75 -11.48
N GLY A 132 -9.09 9.94 -12.45
CA GLY A 132 -9.95 8.78 -12.21
C GLY A 132 -11.33 9.08 -11.61
N GLY A 133 -11.78 10.34 -11.65
CA GLY A 133 -13.04 10.78 -11.05
C GLY A 133 -12.98 11.09 -9.55
N GLY A 134 -11.78 11.06 -8.93
CA GLY A 134 -11.57 11.30 -7.50
C GLY A 134 -11.38 10.04 -6.65
N CYS A 135 -11.04 8.91 -7.28
CA CYS A 135 -10.95 7.59 -6.63
C CYS A 135 -9.56 7.21 -6.09
N GLY A 136 -8.50 7.86 -6.57
CA GLY A 136 -7.12 7.48 -6.25
C GLY A 136 -6.49 8.26 -5.10
N THR A 137 -5.28 7.86 -4.73
CA THR A 137 -4.37 8.53 -3.78
C THR A 137 -2.92 8.33 -4.24
N GLY A 138 -1.95 9.09 -3.71
CA GLY A 138 -0.53 8.89 -4.01
C GLY A 138 0.13 10.06 -4.72
N PHE A 139 -0.07 10.20 -6.04
CA PHE A 139 0.67 11.16 -6.86
C PHE A 139 0.09 12.59 -6.74
N PRO A 140 0.93 13.64 -6.66
CA PRO A 140 0.47 15.03 -6.63
C PRO A 140 -0.12 15.50 -7.97
N ALA A 141 -0.95 16.55 -7.91
CA ALA A 141 -1.71 17.05 -9.06
C ALA A 141 -0.84 17.38 -10.28
N TRP A 142 0.29 18.05 -10.03
CA TRP A 142 1.17 18.62 -11.05
C TRP A 142 1.78 17.56 -12.00
N VAL A 143 1.99 16.33 -11.52
CA VAL A 143 2.52 15.20 -12.30
C VAL A 143 1.61 14.83 -13.48
N SER A 144 0.32 15.15 -13.37
CA SER A 144 -0.68 14.95 -14.42
C SER A 144 -1.13 16.23 -15.14
N GLY A 145 -0.45 17.35 -14.90
CA GLY A 145 -0.79 18.66 -15.45
C GLY A 145 -2.01 19.34 -14.79
N HIS A 146 -2.45 18.84 -13.62
CA HIS A 146 -3.53 19.46 -12.84
C HIS A 146 -2.94 20.40 -11.77
N ARG A 147 -3.75 21.37 -11.32
CA ARG A 147 -3.46 22.15 -10.12
C ARG A 147 -4.12 21.53 -8.89
N ALA A 148 -3.51 21.72 -7.73
CA ALA A 148 -4.03 21.29 -6.43
C ALA A 148 -5.18 22.21 -5.95
N GLU A 149 -6.26 22.28 -6.74
CA GLU A 149 -7.50 22.98 -6.40
C GLU A 149 -8.47 22.01 -5.70
N ASN A 150 -9.65 22.47 -5.26
CA ASN A 150 -10.56 21.72 -4.39
C ASN A 150 -11.19 20.46 -5.04
N PHE A 151 -10.43 19.37 -5.12
CA PHE A 151 -10.90 18.04 -5.52
C PHE A 151 -11.23 17.18 -4.28
N PRO A 152 -12.52 17.03 -3.91
CA PRO A 152 -12.92 16.12 -2.83
C PRO A 152 -12.73 14.67 -3.28
N LEU A 153 -12.03 13.90 -2.45
CA LEU A 153 -11.94 12.44 -2.54
C LEU A 153 -13.35 11.85 -2.59
N LYS A 154 -13.60 10.93 -3.53
CA LYS A 154 -14.89 10.25 -3.66
C LYS A 154 -14.79 8.82 -3.17
N ASP A 155 -15.78 8.39 -2.39
CA ASP A 155 -15.95 6.96 -2.06
C ASP A 155 -16.34 6.20 -3.34
N CYS A 156 -15.36 5.56 -3.97
CA CYS A 156 -15.56 4.81 -5.20
C CYS A 156 -16.00 3.36 -4.98
N GLY A 157 -16.21 2.93 -3.73
CA GLY A 157 -16.73 1.61 -3.38
C GLY A 157 -15.78 0.45 -3.71
N THR A 158 -16.30 -0.77 -3.62
CA THR A 158 -15.52 -2.02 -3.71
C THR A 158 -15.03 -2.39 -5.11
N LEU A 159 -15.50 -1.71 -6.16
CA LEU A 159 -15.11 -1.96 -7.56
C LEU A 159 -13.97 -1.02 -8.04
N TRP A 160 -13.14 -0.52 -7.12
CA TRP A 160 -12.11 0.48 -7.41
C TRP A 160 -11.06 -0.03 -8.43
N ALA A 161 -10.63 -1.29 -8.35
CA ALA A 161 -9.68 -1.88 -9.30
C ALA A 161 -10.26 -1.95 -10.73
N LEU A 162 -11.53 -2.38 -10.87
CA LEU A 162 -12.23 -2.37 -12.16
C LEU A 162 -12.41 -0.94 -12.69
N LYS A 163 -12.76 0.02 -11.83
CA LYS A 163 -12.86 1.44 -12.20
C LYS A 163 -11.52 2.01 -12.67
N SER A 164 -10.42 1.61 -12.04
CA SER A 164 -9.05 1.96 -12.44
C SER A 164 -8.77 1.46 -13.86
N ALA A 165 -8.97 0.16 -14.11
CA ALA A 165 -8.70 -0.49 -15.38
C ALA A 165 -9.52 0.03 -16.59
N VAL A 166 -10.63 0.73 -16.35
CA VAL A 166 -11.43 1.38 -17.42
C VAL A 166 -11.30 2.91 -17.44
N SER A 167 -10.43 3.48 -16.59
CA SER A 167 -10.32 4.93 -16.41
C SER A 167 -9.39 5.56 -17.45
N ALA A 168 -9.98 6.06 -18.54
CA ALA A 168 -9.24 6.78 -19.58
C ALA A 168 -8.47 8.02 -19.06
N SER A 169 -8.91 8.67 -17.97
CA SER A 169 -8.16 9.79 -17.37
C SER A 169 -6.99 9.31 -16.51
N MET A 170 -7.12 8.17 -15.82
CA MET A 170 -6.00 7.55 -15.10
C MET A 170 -4.93 7.04 -16.07
N HIS A 171 -5.32 6.37 -17.16
CA HIS A 171 -4.37 5.88 -18.16
C HIS A 171 -3.58 7.03 -18.80
N LYS A 172 -4.26 8.14 -19.14
CA LYS A 172 -3.59 9.36 -19.65
C LYS A 172 -2.61 9.96 -18.63
N ALA A 173 -2.88 9.84 -17.34
CA ALA A 173 -2.01 10.31 -16.27
C ALA A 173 -0.74 9.44 -16.15
N TYR A 174 -0.89 8.11 -16.17
CA TYR A 174 0.24 7.17 -16.25
C TYR A 174 1.10 7.41 -17.50
N THR A 175 0.49 7.54 -18.69
CA THR A 175 1.25 7.86 -19.91
C THR A 175 1.98 9.20 -19.78
N ALA A 176 1.35 10.24 -19.22
CA ALA A 176 2.00 11.53 -18.99
C ALA A 176 3.17 11.45 -17.97
N PHE A 177 3.04 10.58 -16.97
CA PHE A 177 4.12 10.27 -16.03
C PHE A 177 5.30 9.58 -16.72
N TYR A 178 5.08 8.43 -17.38
CA TYR A 178 6.17 7.68 -18.02
C TYR A 178 6.86 8.44 -19.15
N THR A 179 6.11 9.18 -19.96
CA THR A 179 6.65 10.06 -21.01
C THR A 179 7.25 11.37 -20.46
N ASN A 180 7.28 11.54 -19.15
CA ASN A 180 7.79 12.72 -18.44
C ASN A 180 7.16 14.06 -18.87
N ARG A 181 5.95 14.03 -19.41
CA ARG A 181 5.29 15.16 -20.11
C ARG A 181 5.20 16.44 -19.26
N PHE A 182 5.10 16.29 -17.95
CA PHE A 182 4.99 17.39 -16.98
C PHE A 182 6.13 17.36 -15.93
N GLY A 183 7.28 16.74 -16.25
CA GLY A 183 8.40 16.57 -15.31
C GLY A 183 8.19 15.45 -14.27
N GLY A 184 7.10 14.70 -14.37
CA GLY A 184 6.70 13.65 -13.43
C GLY A 184 7.75 12.57 -13.17
N ARG A 185 8.31 11.96 -14.22
CA ARG A 185 9.35 10.93 -14.07
C ARG A 185 10.61 11.51 -13.43
N THR A 186 11.00 12.73 -13.81
CA THR A 186 12.15 13.42 -13.22
C THR A 186 11.94 13.69 -11.73
N GLY A 187 10.78 14.22 -11.34
CA GLY A 187 10.47 14.47 -9.92
C GLY A 187 10.36 13.20 -9.09
N PHE A 188 9.86 12.10 -9.66
CA PHE A 188 9.81 10.79 -8.99
C PHE A 188 11.20 10.19 -8.73
N ILE A 189 12.16 10.44 -9.63
CA ILE A 189 13.56 10.04 -9.45
C ILE A 189 14.23 10.92 -8.37
N GLU A 190 14.00 12.23 -8.37
CA GLU A 190 14.50 13.16 -7.33
C GLU A 190 13.87 12.89 -5.95
N LEU A 191 12.58 12.57 -5.90
CA LEU A 191 11.89 12.07 -4.72
C LEU A 191 12.65 10.87 -4.15
N TRP A 192 12.87 9.83 -4.95
CA TRP A 192 13.54 8.62 -4.48
C TRP A 192 14.97 8.87 -4.01
N ARG A 193 15.71 9.78 -4.65
CA ARG A 193 17.01 10.26 -4.18
C ARG A 193 16.89 10.89 -2.77
N ARG A 194 15.93 11.78 -2.56
CA ARG A 194 15.67 12.43 -1.27
C ARG A 194 15.25 11.45 -0.18
N LEU A 195 14.37 10.50 -0.49
CA LEU A 195 13.97 9.47 0.47
C LEU A 195 15.17 8.60 0.85
N ALA A 196 15.94 8.08 -0.11
CA ALA A 196 17.14 7.30 0.17
C ALA A 196 18.16 8.08 1.02
N HIS A 197 18.37 9.36 0.72
CA HIS A 197 19.26 10.23 1.49
C HIS A 197 18.85 10.35 2.97
N ARG A 198 17.56 10.51 3.28
CA ARG A 198 17.07 10.66 4.66
C ARG A 198 16.93 9.33 5.41
N PHE A 199 16.48 8.28 4.72
CA PHE A 199 16.12 7.01 5.34
C PHE A 199 17.31 6.06 5.56
N ARG A 200 18.40 6.17 4.77
CA ARG A 200 19.65 5.43 5.03
C ARG A 200 20.25 5.68 6.42
N GLU A 201 19.96 6.83 7.00
CA GLU A 201 20.46 7.26 8.31
C GLU A 201 19.66 6.65 9.48
N ILE A 202 18.54 5.97 9.19
CA ILE A 202 17.66 5.35 10.18
C ILE A 202 17.97 3.85 10.25
N PRO A 203 18.61 3.35 11.32
CA PRO A 203 18.82 1.93 11.50
C PRO A 203 17.49 1.18 11.45
N GLY A 204 17.47 0.00 10.83
CA GLY A 204 16.26 -0.80 10.68
C GLY A 204 15.43 -0.49 9.44
N VAL A 205 15.67 0.63 8.75
CA VAL A 205 15.19 0.77 7.36
C VAL A 205 16.06 -0.12 6.48
N VAL A 206 15.45 -1.17 5.94
CA VAL A 206 16.15 -2.20 5.15
C VAL A 206 16.04 -1.98 3.64
N GLY A 207 15.12 -1.12 3.22
CA GLY A 207 14.89 -0.90 1.80
C GLY A 207 13.61 -0.15 1.44
N TYR A 208 13.36 -0.13 0.14
CA TYR A 208 12.44 0.77 -0.54
C TYR A 208 11.54 0.00 -1.50
N ASP A 209 10.21 0.08 -1.34
CA ASP A 209 9.22 -0.45 -2.27
C ASP A 209 8.88 0.62 -3.30
N LEU A 210 9.32 0.41 -4.54
CA LEU A 210 9.59 1.51 -5.47
C LEU A 210 8.33 2.23 -5.96
N ILE A 211 7.21 1.51 -6.04
CA ILE A 211 5.88 2.03 -6.36
C ILE A 211 4.83 0.97 -6.00
N ASN A 212 3.86 1.33 -5.17
CA ASN A 212 2.72 0.46 -4.90
C ASN A 212 1.90 0.20 -6.17
N GLU A 213 1.54 -1.06 -6.45
CA GLU A 213 0.62 -1.54 -7.48
C GLU A 213 0.66 -0.75 -8.82
N PRO A 214 1.81 -0.71 -9.52
CA PRO A 214 1.98 0.10 -10.71
C PRO A 214 1.02 -0.27 -11.84
N TRP A 215 0.72 0.72 -12.69
CA TRP A 215 0.02 0.51 -13.96
C TRP A 215 0.93 0.91 -15.12
N GLY A 216 1.02 0.10 -16.17
CA GLY A 216 1.83 0.38 -17.36
C GLY A 216 2.28 -0.88 -18.11
N ASP A 217 3.00 -0.70 -19.20
CA ASP A 217 3.73 -1.78 -19.88
C ASP A 217 4.98 -2.14 -19.06
N GLU A 218 5.00 -3.35 -18.49
CA GLU A 218 6.08 -3.78 -17.58
C GLU A 218 7.48 -3.74 -18.22
N LYS A 219 7.58 -3.89 -19.55
CA LYS A 219 8.84 -3.88 -20.28
C LYS A 219 9.24 -2.49 -20.76
N LYS A 220 8.28 -1.73 -21.31
CA LYS A 220 8.56 -0.43 -21.94
C LYS A 220 8.55 0.75 -20.97
N GLU A 221 7.79 0.64 -19.88
CA GLU A 221 7.54 1.76 -18.97
C GLU A 221 8.10 1.47 -17.56
N LEU A 222 7.77 0.31 -16.99
CA LEU A 222 8.07 -0.01 -15.58
C LEU A 222 9.52 -0.51 -15.35
N SER A 223 10.00 -1.50 -16.12
CA SER A 223 11.40 -1.97 -15.97
C SER A 223 12.42 -0.83 -16.16
N PRO A 224 12.29 0.07 -17.16
CA PRO A 224 13.17 1.24 -17.27
C PRO A 224 12.99 2.24 -16.14
N LEU A 225 11.79 2.38 -15.55
CA LEU A 225 11.59 3.23 -14.37
C LEU A 225 12.37 2.69 -13.16
N TYR A 226 12.32 1.38 -12.93
CA TYR A 226 13.08 0.73 -11.87
C TYR A 226 14.59 0.90 -12.05
N GLU A 227 15.12 0.79 -13.27
CA GLU A 227 16.53 1.08 -13.57
C GLU A 227 16.91 2.53 -13.23
N ASP A 228 16.09 3.52 -13.64
CA ASP A 228 16.35 4.94 -13.37
C ASP A 228 16.31 5.26 -11.87
N VAL A 229 15.28 4.76 -11.17
CA VAL A 229 15.08 4.94 -9.73
C VAL A 229 16.17 4.24 -8.93
N ALA A 230 16.55 3.01 -9.30
CA ALA A 230 17.63 2.28 -8.65
C ALA A 230 18.95 3.05 -8.72
N ARG A 231 19.29 3.67 -9.85
CA ARG A 231 20.51 4.51 -9.95
C ARG A 231 20.47 5.71 -9.02
N ALA A 232 19.32 6.38 -8.88
CA ALA A 232 19.17 7.51 -7.96
C ALA A 232 19.25 7.07 -6.50
N ILE A 233 18.57 5.98 -6.12
CA ILE A 233 18.66 5.41 -4.77
C ILE A 233 20.11 4.99 -4.47
N ARG A 234 20.76 4.23 -5.36
CA ARG A 234 22.14 3.74 -5.16
C ARG A 234 23.19 4.84 -5.04
N SER A 235 22.94 6.05 -5.56
CA SER A 235 23.82 7.21 -5.34
C SER A 235 23.77 7.77 -3.92
N GLU A 236 22.74 7.42 -3.13
CA GLU A 236 22.56 7.89 -1.76
C GLU A 236 22.63 6.73 -0.76
N ASP A 237 22.04 5.58 -1.10
CA ASP A 237 21.97 4.35 -0.32
C ASP A 237 22.38 3.14 -1.19
N PRO A 238 23.69 2.81 -1.23
CA PRO A 238 24.18 1.68 -2.00
C PRO A 238 23.75 0.31 -1.43
N THR A 239 23.28 0.29 -0.18
CA THR A 239 23.02 -0.91 0.63
C THR A 239 21.57 -1.34 0.73
N ALA A 240 20.61 -0.45 0.45
CA ALA A 240 19.18 -0.76 0.55
C ALA A 240 18.72 -1.91 -0.35
N ILE A 241 17.77 -2.69 0.14
CA ILE A 241 17.03 -3.65 -0.67
C ILE A 241 15.99 -2.88 -1.51
N LEU A 242 15.94 -3.12 -2.82
CA LEU A 242 14.88 -2.55 -3.68
C LEU A 242 13.76 -3.59 -3.87
N PHE A 243 12.56 -3.27 -3.42
CA PHE A 243 11.38 -4.11 -3.57
C PHE A 243 10.65 -3.69 -4.86
N LEU A 244 10.43 -4.66 -5.75
CA LEU A 244 9.97 -4.43 -7.12
C LEU A 244 8.60 -5.06 -7.34
N GLU A 245 7.58 -4.23 -7.46
CA GLU A 245 6.20 -4.68 -7.69
C GLU A 245 5.92 -4.95 -9.18
N PRO A 246 5.20 -6.04 -9.50
CA PRO A 246 4.61 -6.23 -10.83
C PRO A 246 3.40 -5.31 -11.05
N VAL A 247 2.92 -5.24 -12.30
CA VAL A 247 1.70 -4.48 -12.62
C VAL A 247 0.47 -4.94 -11.83
N LEU A 248 -0.38 -3.99 -11.39
CA LEU A 248 -1.63 -4.19 -10.62
C LEU A 248 -2.50 -5.38 -11.09
N LEU A 249 -2.49 -5.70 -12.39
CA LEU A 249 -3.28 -6.80 -12.94
C LEU A 249 -2.86 -8.19 -12.42
N THR A 250 -1.64 -8.36 -11.89
CA THR A 250 -1.23 -9.65 -11.29
C THR A 250 -1.85 -9.90 -9.92
N VAL A 251 -2.23 -8.85 -9.19
CA VAL A 251 -2.64 -8.90 -7.77
C VAL A 251 -3.87 -9.77 -7.52
N THR A 252 -4.82 -9.78 -8.46
CA THR A 252 -6.01 -10.65 -8.42
C THR A 252 -5.92 -11.79 -9.43
N GLY A 253 -4.74 -12.05 -10.01
CA GLY A 253 -4.51 -13.08 -11.03
C GLY A 253 -5.12 -12.82 -12.41
N LEU A 254 -5.55 -11.58 -12.71
CA LEU A 254 -6.11 -11.20 -14.02
C LEU A 254 -5.05 -11.29 -15.12
N GLN A 255 -3.88 -10.71 -14.89
CA GLN A 255 -2.68 -11.01 -15.65
C GLN A 255 -2.06 -12.29 -15.09
N ARG A 256 -1.81 -13.25 -15.98
CA ARG A 256 -1.36 -14.60 -15.57
C ARG A 256 0.03 -14.58 -14.94
N GLU A 257 0.95 -13.79 -15.46
CA GLU A 257 2.37 -13.77 -15.08
C GLU A 257 2.93 -12.36 -15.32
N SER A 258 3.84 -11.88 -14.47
CA SER A 258 4.54 -10.59 -14.69
C SER A 258 5.54 -10.71 -15.84
N TRP A 259 5.58 -9.69 -16.68
CA TRP A 259 6.51 -9.50 -17.78
C TRP A 259 7.67 -8.56 -17.44
N LEU A 260 7.82 -8.17 -16.17
CA LEU A 260 9.00 -7.45 -15.69
C LEU A 260 10.27 -8.18 -16.13
N GLU A 261 11.22 -7.38 -16.62
CA GLU A 261 12.53 -7.85 -17.05
C GLU A 261 13.45 -7.93 -15.83
N ARG A 262 14.44 -8.82 -15.88
CA ARG A 262 15.39 -8.94 -14.78
C ARG A 262 16.21 -7.64 -14.69
N PRO A 263 16.24 -6.95 -13.54
CA PRO A 263 17.02 -5.71 -13.42
C PRO A 263 18.53 -5.94 -13.54
N HIS A 264 19.25 -4.88 -13.92
CA HIS A 264 20.71 -4.86 -14.07
C HIS A 264 21.43 -4.33 -12.80
N PHE A 265 20.73 -4.28 -11.67
CA PHE A 265 21.25 -3.89 -10.36
C PHE A 265 21.08 -5.02 -9.34
N ASP A 266 21.97 -5.04 -8.33
CA ASP A 266 21.94 -6.03 -7.25
C ASP A 266 21.11 -5.57 -6.04
N ASN A 267 20.93 -6.52 -5.11
CA ASN A 267 20.24 -6.34 -3.82
C ASN A 267 18.77 -5.89 -3.97
N TYR A 268 17.96 -6.74 -4.58
CA TYR A 268 16.54 -6.50 -4.85
C TYR A 268 15.67 -7.73 -4.56
N ALA A 269 14.40 -7.50 -4.27
CA ALA A 269 13.39 -8.52 -3.99
C ALA A 269 12.17 -8.32 -4.91
N TYR A 270 11.49 -9.42 -5.25
CA TYR A 270 10.23 -9.35 -5.97
C TYR A 270 9.09 -9.15 -4.97
N SER A 271 8.29 -8.09 -5.17
CA SER A 271 7.27 -7.62 -4.23
C SER A 271 5.85 -7.73 -4.83
N PRO A 272 5.29 -8.93 -5.06
CA PRO A 272 3.93 -9.06 -5.54
C PRO A 272 2.93 -8.81 -4.39
N HIS A 273 1.69 -8.48 -4.73
CA HIS A 273 0.54 -8.54 -3.81
C HIS A 273 -0.40 -9.67 -4.19
N TYR A 274 -1.24 -10.11 -3.24
CA TYR A 274 -2.32 -11.05 -3.52
C TYR A 274 -3.63 -10.72 -2.78
N TYR A 275 -4.68 -10.48 -3.55
CA TYR A 275 -6.05 -10.40 -3.06
C TYR A 275 -6.95 -11.40 -3.78
N ASP A 276 -7.60 -12.30 -3.04
CA ASP A 276 -8.48 -13.31 -3.63
C ASP A 276 -9.75 -12.65 -4.20
N ALA A 277 -9.89 -12.69 -5.53
CA ALA A 277 -10.98 -12.06 -6.26
C ALA A 277 -12.36 -12.61 -5.88
N VAL A 278 -12.46 -13.90 -5.54
CA VAL A 278 -13.72 -14.54 -5.16
C VAL A 278 -14.11 -14.11 -3.74
N ALA A 279 -13.15 -14.06 -2.81
CA ALA A 279 -13.38 -13.55 -1.46
C ALA A 279 -13.72 -12.05 -1.45
N ALA A 280 -13.06 -11.26 -2.30
CA ALA A 280 -13.38 -9.84 -2.47
C ALA A 280 -14.83 -9.65 -2.95
N ALA A 281 -15.25 -10.39 -3.99
CA ALA A 281 -16.58 -10.28 -4.58
C ALA A 281 -17.70 -10.84 -3.68
N THR A 282 -17.49 -12.00 -3.06
CA THR A 282 -18.53 -12.72 -2.27
C THR A 282 -18.54 -12.39 -0.79
N GLN A 283 -17.48 -11.75 -0.27
CA GLN A 283 -17.22 -11.58 1.17
C GLN A 283 -17.14 -12.93 1.93
N HIS A 284 -16.75 -14.02 1.26
CA HIS A 284 -16.50 -15.33 1.87
C HIS A 284 -15.28 -16.01 1.22
N TYR A 285 -14.40 -16.63 2.02
CA TYR A 285 -13.25 -17.37 1.51
C TYR A 285 -13.51 -18.87 1.43
N PHE A 286 -13.33 -19.43 0.23
CA PHE A 286 -13.53 -20.84 -0.06
C PHE A 286 -12.15 -21.52 -0.16
N LYS A 287 -11.64 -22.12 0.93
CA LYS A 287 -10.29 -22.74 0.95
C LYS A 287 -10.14 -23.86 -0.09
N GLU A 288 -11.21 -24.60 -0.37
CA GLU A 288 -11.25 -25.65 -1.40
C GLU A 288 -11.18 -25.12 -2.85
N ASN A 289 -11.21 -23.80 -3.06
CA ASN A 289 -11.05 -23.21 -4.38
C ASN A 289 -9.55 -23.12 -4.73
N PRO A 290 -9.05 -23.83 -5.77
CA PRO A 290 -7.63 -23.83 -6.12
C PRO A 290 -7.13 -22.50 -6.71
N PHE A 291 -7.97 -21.47 -6.79
CA PHE A 291 -7.60 -20.16 -7.32
C PHE A 291 -6.45 -19.49 -6.53
N THR A 292 -6.44 -19.61 -5.20
CA THR A 292 -5.32 -19.08 -4.38
C THR A 292 -4.01 -19.75 -4.77
N ASP A 293 -3.97 -21.08 -4.77
CA ASP A 293 -2.82 -21.90 -5.17
C ASP A 293 -2.31 -21.54 -6.57
N LEU A 294 -3.23 -21.48 -7.52
CA LEU A 294 -2.92 -21.18 -8.92
C LEU A 294 -2.26 -19.81 -9.09
N VAL A 295 -2.69 -18.79 -8.34
CA VAL A 295 -2.08 -17.45 -8.40
C VAL A 295 -0.76 -17.40 -7.62
N PHE A 296 -0.66 -18.05 -6.45
CA PHE A 296 0.60 -18.18 -5.72
C PHE A 296 1.70 -18.85 -6.54
N ASP A 297 1.37 -19.95 -7.20
CA ASP A 297 2.30 -20.69 -8.06
C ASP A 297 2.83 -19.85 -9.22
N ARG A 298 1.97 -18.99 -9.79
CA ARG A 298 2.32 -18.05 -10.87
C ARG A 298 3.20 -16.92 -10.37
N MET A 299 2.81 -16.19 -9.33
CA MET A 299 3.63 -15.07 -8.82
C MET A 299 4.98 -15.54 -8.30
N SER A 300 5.05 -16.75 -7.73
CA SER A 300 6.30 -17.36 -7.27
C SER A 300 7.26 -17.76 -8.41
N ARG A 301 6.85 -17.73 -9.70
CA ARG A 301 7.76 -18.03 -10.83
C ARG A 301 8.84 -16.97 -10.99
N LYS A 302 8.46 -15.68 -10.97
CA LYS A 302 9.38 -14.56 -11.19
C LYS A 302 10.55 -14.49 -10.18
N PRO A 303 10.35 -14.63 -8.84
CA PRO A 303 11.47 -14.68 -7.90
C PRO A 303 12.28 -15.98 -8.04
N ARG A 304 11.68 -17.10 -8.45
CA ARG A 304 12.42 -18.34 -8.75
C ARG A 304 13.29 -18.22 -10.00
N GLU A 305 12.81 -17.53 -11.04
CA GLU A 305 13.50 -17.21 -12.31
C GLU A 305 14.68 -16.26 -12.07
N TRP A 306 14.46 -15.18 -11.31
CA TRP A 306 15.50 -14.20 -10.98
C TRP A 306 16.49 -14.68 -9.91
N GLY A 307 16.08 -15.65 -9.08
CA GLY A 307 16.90 -16.18 -7.99
C GLY A 307 16.93 -15.30 -6.73
N VAL A 308 15.88 -14.50 -6.50
CA VAL A 308 15.75 -13.50 -5.41
C VAL A 308 14.64 -13.88 -4.42
N PRO A 309 14.60 -13.33 -3.19
CA PRO A 309 13.48 -13.56 -2.27
C PRO A 309 12.18 -12.96 -2.80
N MET A 310 11.08 -13.50 -2.28
CA MET A 310 9.74 -12.92 -2.44
C MET A 310 9.33 -12.24 -1.13
N PHE A 311 8.80 -11.03 -1.25
CA PHE A 311 8.13 -10.31 -0.18
C PHE A 311 6.69 -10.02 -0.62
N LEU A 312 5.70 -10.68 -0.03
CA LEU A 312 4.29 -10.42 -0.36
C LEU A 312 3.89 -9.08 0.30
N GLY A 313 4.02 -7.99 -0.44
CA GLY A 313 3.88 -6.62 0.07
C GLY A 313 2.51 -6.33 0.68
N GLU A 314 1.48 -6.93 0.09
CA GLU A 314 0.11 -6.91 0.60
C GLU A 314 -0.63 -8.23 0.37
N PHE A 315 -1.42 -8.57 1.38
CA PHE A 315 -2.50 -9.56 1.33
C PHE A 315 -3.47 -9.26 2.46
N GLY A 316 -4.73 -9.65 2.31
CA GLY A 316 -5.73 -9.40 3.36
C GLY A 316 -7.17 -9.56 2.89
N ALA A 317 -8.07 -9.54 3.87
CA ALA A 317 -9.50 -9.36 3.64
C ALA A 317 -10.11 -8.61 4.82
N TYR A 318 -11.32 -8.07 4.65
CA TYR A 318 -12.05 -7.46 5.76
C TYR A 318 -12.28 -8.48 6.87
N ALA A 319 -12.13 -8.08 8.14
CA ALA A 319 -12.33 -8.98 9.29
C ALA A 319 -13.75 -9.59 9.40
N LYS A 320 -14.72 -9.03 8.67
CA LYS A 320 -16.10 -9.55 8.52
C LYS A 320 -16.29 -10.57 7.39
N THR A 321 -15.26 -10.83 6.58
CA THR A 321 -15.30 -11.82 5.50
C THR A 321 -15.46 -13.21 6.11
N GLY A 322 -16.43 -13.97 5.63
CA GLY A 322 -16.64 -15.34 6.07
C GLY A 322 -15.38 -16.17 5.83
N ASN A 323 -14.99 -16.98 6.81
CA ASN A 323 -13.78 -17.81 6.76
C ASN A 323 -12.44 -17.03 6.59
N VAL A 324 -12.38 -15.75 6.99
CA VAL A 324 -11.16 -14.91 6.86
C VAL A 324 -9.93 -15.46 7.60
N ARG A 325 -10.11 -16.20 8.70
CA ARG A 325 -8.99 -16.88 9.39
C ARG A 325 -8.30 -17.87 8.45
N ALA A 326 -9.06 -18.76 7.81
CA ALA A 326 -8.50 -19.74 6.87
C ALA A 326 -7.87 -19.07 5.63
N TYR A 327 -8.34 -17.88 5.21
CA TYR A 327 -7.65 -17.10 4.19
C TYR A 327 -6.25 -16.69 4.65
N VAL A 328 -6.13 -16.06 5.83
CA VAL A 328 -4.86 -15.59 6.39
C VAL A 328 -3.91 -16.75 6.68
N ASP A 329 -4.41 -17.82 7.30
CA ASP A 329 -3.64 -19.04 7.56
C ASP A 329 -3.09 -19.61 6.23
N HIS A 330 -3.90 -19.65 5.17
CA HIS A 330 -3.47 -20.12 3.86
C HIS A 330 -2.42 -19.20 3.19
N GLN A 331 -2.45 -17.88 3.42
CA GLN A 331 -1.40 -16.98 2.92
C GLN A 331 -0.05 -17.33 3.56
N TYR A 332 -0.05 -17.54 4.88
CA TYR A 332 1.17 -17.91 5.60
C TYR A 332 1.63 -19.34 5.27
N GLU A 333 0.73 -20.32 5.12
CA GLU A 333 1.05 -21.67 4.61
C GLU A 333 1.84 -21.60 3.29
N LYS A 334 1.42 -20.76 2.33
CA LYS A 334 2.14 -20.58 1.06
C LYS A 334 3.46 -19.83 1.19
N LEU A 335 3.54 -18.83 2.07
CA LEU A 335 4.79 -18.10 2.33
C LEU A 335 5.83 -18.99 3.01
N ASP A 336 5.44 -19.76 4.02
CA ASP A 336 6.31 -20.69 4.74
C ASP A 336 6.88 -21.77 3.81
N ALA A 337 6.06 -22.28 2.88
CA ALA A 337 6.48 -23.26 1.87
C ALA A 337 7.61 -22.80 0.94
N ILE A 338 7.86 -21.48 0.84
CA ILE A 338 8.96 -20.90 0.04
C ILE A 338 9.96 -20.07 0.87
N LEU A 339 9.85 -20.09 2.21
CA LEU A 339 10.54 -19.16 3.13
C LEU A 339 10.32 -17.67 2.76
N GLY A 340 9.20 -17.38 2.11
CA GLY A 340 8.82 -16.06 1.63
C GLY A 340 8.42 -15.15 2.77
N SER A 341 8.66 -13.86 2.60
CA SER A 341 8.31 -12.81 3.56
C SER A 341 7.00 -12.10 3.17
N GLY A 342 6.46 -11.24 4.04
CA GLY A 342 5.34 -10.37 3.64
C GLY A 342 4.73 -9.52 4.75
N ALA A 343 3.91 -8.55 4.34
CA ALA A 343 3.20 -7.63 5.21
C ALA A 343 1.68 -7.69 4.98
N GLN A 344 0.91 -8.02 6.03
CA GLN A 344 -0.54 -8.07 5.93
C GLN A 344 -1.13 -6.64 5.80
N TRP A 345 -2.14 -6.48 4.95
CA TRP A 345 -2.92 -5.25 4.84
C TRP A 345 -4.10 -5.25 5.83
N ASN A 346 -4.17 -4.35 6.81
CA ASN A 346 -3.15 -3.39 7.28
C ASN A 346 -3.35 -3.11 8.77
N TYR A 347 -2.36 -2.44 9.38
CA TYR A 347 -2.45 -1.90 10.73
C TYR A 347 -2.69 -0.38 10.68
N SER A 348 -3.95 0.03 10.85
CA SER A 348 -4.35 1.44 10.95
C SER A 348 -5.06 1.72 12.28
N PRO A 349 -4.32 2.11 13.35
CA PRO A 349 -4.89 2.47 14.64
C PRO A 349 -5.98 3.53 14.51
N GLY A 350 -7.09 3.36 15.23
CA GLY A 350 -8.19 4.32 15.23
C GLY A 350 -8.90 4.53 13.89
N TRP A 351 -8.61 3.72 12.86
CA TRP A 351 -9.28 3.84 11.56
C TRP A 351 -10.77 3.57 11.68
N THR A 352 -11.57 4.51 11.19
CA THR A 352 -13.03 4.36 11.10
C THR A 352 -13.49 4.72 9.69
N ARG A 353 -14.58 4.10 9.24
CA ARG A 353 -15.27 4.43 7.98
C ARG A 353 -15.79 5.88 7.90
N ARG A 354 -15.71 6.63 9.01
CA ARG A 354 -16.00 8.07 9.08
C ARG A 354 -14.71 8.90 8.91
N GLY A 355 -13.62 8.51 9.58
CA GLY A 355 -12.30 9.15 9.44
C GLY A 355 -11.78 9.15 8.00
N SER A 356 -11.91 8.03 7.28
CA SER A 356 -11.55 7.95 5.85
C SER A 356 -12.41 8.81 4.92
N LYS A 357 -13.50 9.41 5.42
CA LYS A 357 -14.43 10.26 4.65
C LYS A 357 -14.42 11.72 5.06
N THR A 358 -14.01 12.05 6.28
CA THR A 358 -13.96 13.43 6.80
C THR A 358 -12.60 14.10 6.65
N ALA A 359 -11.56 13.32 6.35
CA ALA A 359 -10.24 13.76 5.91
C ALA A 359 -10.25 14.97 4.93
N GLY A 360 -11.20 14.99 3.98
CA GLY A 360 -11.32 16.04 2.96
C GLY A 360 -12.11 17.30 3.36
N THR A 361 -12.50 17.51 4.62
CA THR A 361 -13.42 18.61 5.00
C THR A 361 -13.03 19.48 6.20
N THR A 362 -11.82 19.34 6.76
CA THR A 362 -11.31 20.30 7.75
C THR A 362 -10.96 21.64 7.11
N ARG A 363 -11.97 22.52 7.03
CA ARG A 363 -11.83 23.92 6.62
C ARG A 363 -10.89 24.64 7.60
N THR A 364 -9.64 24.85 7.20
CA THR A 364 -8.64 25.65 7.92
C THR A 364 -9.18 27.08 8.08
N THR A 365 -9.69 27.38 9.27
CA THR A 365 -9.90 28.77 9.68
C THR A 365 -8.56 29.30 10.15
N ALA A 366 -7.81 29.87 9.21
CA ALA A 366 -6.66 30.69 9.56
C ALA A 366 -7.14 31.84 10.46
N SER A 367 -6.68 31.85 11.71
CA SER A 367 -6.71 33.04 12.56
C SER A 367 -5.31 33.27 13.10
N SER A 368 -4.63 34.20 12.45
CA SER A 368 -3.42 34.82 12.97
C SER A 368 -3.73 35.53 14.29
N THR A 369 -2.92 35.28 15.32
CA THR A 369 -2.12 36.31 16.03
C THR A 369 -1.49 35.74 17.28
N THR A 370 -0.15 35.77 17.34
CA THR A 370 0.61 35.66 18.57
C THR A 370 0.76 37.03 19.21
N ARG A 371 0.28 37.20 20.44
CA ARG A 371 0.84 38.17 21.39
C ARG A 371 0.62 37.71 22.83
N ALA A 372 1.68 37.77 23.63
CA ALA A 372 1.69 37.34 25.02
C ALA A 372 1.03 38.38 25.96
N GLY A 373 0.48 37.90 27.08
CA GLY A 373 -0.04 38.73 28.18
C GLY A 373 -0.68 37.87 29.27
N CYS A 374 -0.26 38.04 30.53
CA CYS A 374 -0.70 37.23 31.66
C CYS A 374 -1.92 37.82 32.40
N ALA A 375 -2.90 36.95 32.73
CA ALA A 375 -3.73 36.92 33.96
C ALA A 375 -4.63 38.15 34.33
N PRO A 376 -5.64 38.01 35.24
CA PRO A 376 -6.50 36.86 35.54
C PRO A 376 -8.03 37.17 35.63
N THR A 377 -8.85 36.10 35.61
CA THR A 377 -10.21 35.91 36.20
C THR A 377 -11.17 37.09 36.48
N SER A 378 -12.38 37.06 35.90
CA SER A 378 -13.65 37.26 36.65
C SER A 378 -14.90 36.73 35.90
N SER A 379 -16.02 36.60 36.63
CA SER A 379 -17.28 35.95 36.25
C SER A 379 -18.31 36.81 35.50
N ARG A 380 -19.14 36.22 34.61
CA ARG A 380 -20.62 36.03 34.78
C ARG A 380 -21.28 35.42 33.52
N ALA A 381 -22.52 34.94 33.67
CA ALA A 381 -23.29 34.18 32.68
C ALA A 381 -24.48 35.00 32.06
N PRO A 382 -25.56 34.42 31.49
CA PRO A 382 -25.68 34.26 30.03
C PRO A 382 -26.98 34.85 29.41
N THR A 383 -27.04 35.02 28.08
CA THR A 383 -28.29 35.42 27.38
C THR A 383 -28.58 34.72 26.06
N ARG A 384 -29.68 33.95 26.08
CA ARG A 384 -30.65 33.56 25.03
C ARG A 384 -30.34 33.76 23.53
N ALA A 385 -30.24 32.61 22.86
CA ALA A 385 -31.00 32.18 21.67
C ALA A 385 -31.87 33.18 20.86
N LYS A 386 -31.78 33.06 19.53
CA LYS A 386 -32.93 33.12 18.60
C LYS A 386 -32.68 32.21 17.38
N GLN A 387 -33.47 31.13 17.26
CA GLN A 387 -33.60 30.38 16.00
C GLN A 387 -34.32 31.24 14.97
N ARG A 388 -34.00 31.06 13.67
CA ARG A 388 -34.78 31.62 12.56
C ARG A 388 -35.05 30.50 11.54
N ALA A 389 -36.32 30.34 11.17
CA ALA A 389 -36.79 29.22 10.36
C ALA A 389 -36.45 29.37 8.87
N LEU A 390 -36.33 28.23 8.18
CA LEU A 390 -36.31 28.10 6.72
C LEU A 390 -37.71 27.67 6.23
N PRO A 391 -38.28 28.29 5.19
CA PRO A 391 -39.48 27.78 4.53
C PRO A 391 -39.17 26.56 3.65
N ALA A 392 -40.11 25.62 3.57
CA ALA A 392 -40.02 24.48 2.67
C ALA A 392 -40.39 24.88 1.22
N LEU A 393 -39.70 24.30 0.24
CA LEU A 393 -40.11 24.35 -1.17
C LEU A 393 -40.88 23.07 -1.55
N SER A 394 -41.97 23.26 -2.29
CA SER A 394 -42.96 22.25 -2.62
C SER A 394 -42.50 21.31 -3.74
N ARG A 395 -42.95 20.06 -3.67
CA ARG A 395 -42.89 19.11 -4.78
C ARG A 395 -43.95 19.48 -5.82
N SER A 396 -43.61 19.47 -7.11
CA SER A 396 -44.60 19.31 -8.19
C SER A 396 -44.44 17.93 -8.84
N ARG A 397 -45.56 17.40 -9.37
CA ARG A 397 -45.64 16.17 -10.17
C ARG A 397 -46.10 16.55 -11.57
N ALA A 398 -45.52 15.93 -12.59
CA ALA A 398 -46.09 15.77 -13.93
C ALA A 398 -45.60 14.39 -14.44
N THR A 399 -46.42 13.34 -14.34
CA THR A 399 -47.45 12.88 -15.29
C THR A 399 -46.91 12.24 -16.57
N SER A 400 -47.12 10.93 -16.63
CA SER A 400 -46.99 10.00 -17.76
C SER A 400 -47.47 10.54 -19.12
N ALA A 401 -46.77 10.14 -20.18
CA ALA A 401 -47.36 9.85 -21.48
C ALA A 401 -46.68 8.59 -22.07
N ALA A 402 -47.48 7.60 -22.45
CA ALA A 402 -47.00 6.38 -23.11
C ALA A 402 -47.54 6.33 -24.55
N ALA A 403 -46.71 5.93 -25.50
CA ALA A 403 -47.12 5.64 -26.88
C ALA A 403 -46.57 4.27 -27.32
N ARG A 404 -47.40 3.52 -28.05
CA ARG A 404 -47.15 2.13 -28.50
C ARG A 404 -46.82 2.08 -30.00
N PHE A 405 -46.45 0.87 -30.44
CA PHE A 405 -46.34 0.35 -31.81
C PHE A 405 -45.01 0.64 -32.53
N ARG A 406 -44.48 -0.26 -33.39
CA ARG A 406 -45.03 -1.54 -33.90
C ARG A 406 -43.90 -2.57 -34.11
N SER A 407 -44.20 -3.85 -33.91
CA SER A 407 -43.36 -4.97 -34.33
C SER A 407 -43.62 -5.32 -35.81
N VAL A 408 -42.58 -5.69 -36.55
CA VAL A 408 -42.69 -6.43 -37.82
C VAL A 408 -41.65 -7.55 -37.82
N THR A 409 -42.10 -8.77 -38.11
CA THR A 409 -41.29 -9.97 -38.29
C THR A 409 -41.76 -10.71 -39.54
N THR A 410 -40.84 -10.94 -40.47
CA THR A 410 -40.71 -12.05 -41.46
C THR A 410 -39.74 -11.57 -42.55
N GLY A 411 -38.95 -12.43 -43.22
CA GLY A 411 -38.83 -13.88 -43.10
C GLY A 411 -37.43 -14.38 -43.52
N SER A 412 -37.23 -15.69 -43.39
CA SER A 412 -36.02 -16.41 -43.77
C SER A 412 -35.90 -16.66 -45.29
N THR A 413 -34.68 -16.87 -45.80
CA THR A 413 -34.32 -18.10 -46.54
C THR A 413 -32.80 -18.30 -46.74
N THR A 414 -32.36 -19.55 -46.55
CA THR A 414 -31.28 -20.29 -47.25
C THR A 414 -29.79 -19.86 -47.22
N ARG A 415 -28.96 -20.89 -46.96
CA ARG A 415 -27.50 -21.07 -47.12
C ARG A 415 -27.32 -22.41 -47.89
N PRO A 416 -26.09 -22.83 -48.27
CA PRO A 416 -24.91 -22.15 -48.81
C PRO A 416 -24.86 -22.51 -50.33
N PRO A 417 -23.82 -23.07 -51.01
CA PRO A 417 -22.35 -23.10 -50.85
C PRO A 417 -21.63 -22.51 -52.12
N ASP A 418 -20.33 -22.64 -52.42
CA ASP A 418 -19.15 -23.23 -51.76
C ASP A 418 -17.83 -22.55 -52.22
N ALA A 419 -16.69 -23.00 -51.65
CA ALA A 419 -15.32 -23.06 -52.20
C ALA A 419 -14.75 -21.97 -53.16
N ALA A 420 -13.73 -21.25 -52.66
CA ALA A 420 -12.42 -21.07 -53.30
C ALA A 420 -11.35 -20.70 -52.24
#